data_AF-A0A843HSI8-F1
#
_entry.id   AF-A0A843HSI8-F1
#
_cell.length_a   1.000
_cell.length_b   1.000
_cell.length_c   1.000
_cell.angle_alpha   90.00
_cell.angle_beta   90.00
_cell.angle_gamma   90.00
#
_symmetry.space_group_name_H-M   'P 1'
#
loop_
_entity.id
_entity.type
_entity.pdbx_description
1 polymer ?
#
loop_
_entity_poly.entity_id
_entity_poly.type
_entity_poly.pdbx_seq_one_letter_code
_entity_poly.pdbx_strand_id
1 'polypeptide(L)' 'MTKHELKVKPIENGTVIDHIQANKALQVLKILGLPKEGINVALAMNVPSKLGFKDIVKI' A
#
# COMPACT_ATOMS: atom_id res chain seq x y z
N MET A 1 14.64 17.72 14.64
CA MET A 1 14.23 16.40 14.11
C MET A 1 13.23 16.64 13.00
N THR A 2 13.59 16.33 11.75
CA THR A 2 12.67 16.45 10.62
C THR A 2 11.56 15.42 10.79
N LYS A 3 10.33 15.90 10.94
CA LYS A 3 9.15 15.05 11.12
C LYS A 3 8.97 14.25 9.82
N HIS A 4 9.17 12.94 9.85
CA HIS A 4 8.84 12.09 8.71
C HIS A 4 7.32 12.11 8.52
N GLU A 5 6.84 12.90 7.56
CA GLU A 5 5.43 12.91 7.21
C GLU A 5 5.08 11.58 6.53
N LEU A 6 4.21 10.82 7.19
CA LEU A 6 3.60 9.66 6.58
C LEU A 6 2.68 10.16 5.46
N LYS A 7 3.00 9.84 4.21
CA LYS A 7 2.18 10.19 3.03
C LYS A 7 0.75 9.64 3.11
N VAL A 8 0.54 8.63 3.96
CA VAL A 8 -0.75 7.99 4.18
C VAL A 8 -0.92 7.73 5.67
N LYS A 9 -2.13 7.97 6.20
CA LYS A 9 -2.43 7.71 7.61
C LYS A 9 -2.13 6.24 7.98
N PRO A 10 -1.66 5.97 9.21
CA PRO A 10 -1.66 4.62 9.76
C PRO A 10 -3.07 4.02 9.76
N ILE A 11 -3.18 2.71 9.63
CA ILE A 11 -4.45 1.99 9.86
C ILE A 11 -4.46 1.48 11.30
N GLU A 12 -5.63 1.47 11.92
CA GLU A 12 -5.81 0.98 13.30
C GLU A 12 -6.04 -0.54 13.31
N ASN A 13 -6.88 -1.03 12.40
CA ASN A 13 -7.21 -2.45 12.25
C ASN A 13 -7.27 -2.78 10.75
N GLY A 14 -6.50 -3.79 10.32
CA GLY A 14 -6.45 -4.17 8.92
C GLY A 14 -5.17 -4.90 8.53
N THR A 15 -4.87 -4.96 7.23
CA THR A 15 -3.70 -5.64 6.69
C THR A 15 -2.86 -4.70 5.85
N VAL A 16 -1.54 -4.71 6.07
CA VAL A 16 -0.57 -4.01 5.23
C VAL A 16 0.21 -5.04 4.41
N ILE A 17 0.03 -5.01 3.10
CA ILE A 17 0.84 -5.77 2.14
C ILE A 17 1.95 -4.83 1.67
N ASP A 18 3.10 -4.92 2.31
CA ASP A 18 4.28 -4.13 2.01
C ASP A 18 5.26 -4.92 1.10
N HIS A 19 6.19 -4.19 0.48
CA HIS A 19 7.22 -4.75 -0.40
C HIS A 19 6.66 -5.50 -1.61
N ILE A 20 5.53 -5.04 -2.14
CA ILE A 20 5.04 -5.49 -3.44
C ILE A 20 6.03 -4.96 -4.50
N GLN A 21 6.43 -5.80 -5.44
CA GLN A 21 7.24 -5.37 -6.58
C GLN A 21 6.58 -4.16 -7.26
N ALA A 22 7.37 -3.15 -7.61
CA ALA A 22 6.86 -1.94 -8.25
C ALA A 22 5.95 -2.25 -9.45
N ASN A 23 4.83 -1.53 -9.54
CA ASN A 23 3.79 -1.67 -10.58
C ASN A 23 2.98 -2.97 -10.53
N LYS A 24 2.99 -3.71 -9.41
CA LYS A 24 2.24 -4.97 -9.25
C LYS A 24 1.06 -4.88 -8.29
N ALA A 25 0.89 -3.80 -7.52
CA ALA A 25 -0.18 -3.74 -6.53
C ALA A 25 -1.60 -3.81 -7.11
N LEU A 26 -1.85 -3.28 -8.32
CA LEU A 26 -3.16 -3.43 -8.97
C LEU A 26 -3.48 -4.89 -9.32
N GLN A 27 -2.46 -5.69 -9.67
CA GLN A 27 -2.64 -7.13 -9.89
C GLN A 27 -2.95 -7.86 -8.59
N VAL A 28 -2.30 -7.48 -7.48
CA VAL A 28 -2.60 -8.00 -6.14
C VAL A 28 -4.05 -7.69 -5.76
N LEU A 29 -4.51 -6.45 -5.92
CA LEU A 29 -5.90 -6.06 -5.63
C LEU A 29 -6.89 -6.85 -6.49
N LYS A 30 -6.59 -7.07 -7.78
CA LYS A 30 -7.41 -7.91 -8.67
C LYS A 30 -7.52 -9.35 -8.17
N ILE A 31 -6.43 -9.96 -7.72
CA ILE A 31 -6.43 -11.34 -7.18
C ILE A 31 -7.25 -11.42 -5.89
N LEU A 32 -7.13 -10.42 -5.01
CA LEU A 32 -7.89 -10.34 -3.76
C LEU A 32 -9.38 -9.95 -3.99
N GLY A 33 -9.75 -9.56 -5.20
CA GLY A 33 -11.07 -9.06 -5.52
C GLY A 33 -11.42 -7.75 -4.80
N LEU A 34 -10.43 -6.89 -4.58
CA LEU A 34 -10.56 -5.58 -3.92
C LEU A 34 -10.40 -4.44 -4.94
N PRO A 35 -10.95 -3.24 -4.66
CA PRO A 35 -11.79 -2.88 -3.50
C PRO A 35 -13.20 -3.49 -3.57
N LYS A 36 -13.87 -3.57 -2.42
CA LYS A 36 -15.30 -3.94 -2.29
C LYS A 36 -16.01 -2.89 -1.46
N GLU A 37 -17.34 -2.83 -1.56
CA GLU A 37 -18.16 -1.96 -0.74
C GLU A 37 -17.87 -2.17 0.76
N GLY A 38 -17.72 -1.08 1.51
CA GLY A 38 -17.40 -1.11 2.94
C GLY A 38 -15.94 -1.42 3.29
N ILE A 39 -15.06 -1.70 2.32
CA ILE A 39 -13.63 -1.95 2.56
C ILE A 39 -12.82 -0.76 2.04
N ASN A 40 -12.20 -0.03 2.97
CA ASN A 40 -11.26 1.03 2.63
C ASN A 40 -9.95 0.42 2.12
N VAL A 41 -9.42 0.93 1.01
CA VAL A 41 -8.13 0.50 0.48
C VAL A 41 -7.29 1.73 0.20
N ALA A 42 -6.08 1.77 0.75
CA ALA A 42 -5.08 2.76 0.39
C ALA A 42 -3.94 2.09 -0.39
N LEU A 43 -3.61 2.66 -1.55
CA LEU A 43 -2.57 2.18 -2.43
C LEU A 43 -1.49 3.26 -2.60
N ALA A 44 -0.23 2.88 -2.38
CA ALA A 44 0.92 3.68 -2.74
C ALA A 44 1.76 2.91 -3.77
N MET A 45 1.94 3.47 -4.96
CA MET A 45 2.71 2.84 -6.05
C MET A 45 4.03 3.55 -6.28
N ASN A 46 5.04 2.80 -6.72
CA ASN A 46 6.38 3.31 -7.05
C ASN A 46 6.97 4.21 -5.94
N VAL A 47 6.80 3.82 -4.68
CA VAL A 47 7.39 4.54 -3.56
C VAL A 47 8.83 4.10 -3.33
N PRO A 48 9.74 5.03 -2.94
CA PRO A 48 11.11 4.68 -2.59
C PRO A 48 11.18 3.62 -1.48
N SER A 49 12.14 2.71 -1.64
CA SER A 49 12.39 1.55 -0.79
C SER A 49 13.90 1.30 -0.69
N LYS A 50 14.35 0.53 0.31
CA LYS A 50 15.76 0.13 0.45
C LYS A 50 16.30 -0.62 -0.78
N LEU A 51 15.41 -1.24 -1.56
CA LEU A 51 15.74 -2.07 -2.73
C LEU A 51 15.33 -1.41 -4.06
N GLY A 52 15.08 -0.09 -4.08
CA GLY A 52 14.62 0.65 -5.26
C GLY A 52 13.20 1.17 -5.05
N PHE A 53 12.25 0.70 -5.86
CA PHE A 53 10.84 1.10 -5.76
C PHE A 53 9.97 -0.09 -5.36
N LYS A 54 8.92 0.19 -4.60
CA LYS A 54 7.91 -0.79 -4.22
C LYS A 54 6.51 -0.20 -4.31
N ASP A 55 5.53 -1.09 -4.31
CA ASP A 55 4.15 -0.72 -4.02
C ASP A 55 3.76 -1.19 -2.61
N ILE A 56 2.75 -0.56 -2.03
CA ILE A 56 2.19 -0.89 -0.73
C ILE A 56 0.66 -0.84 -0.85
N VAL A 57 0.00 -1.88 -0.36
CA VAL A 57 -1.47 -1.91 -0.21
C VAL A 57 -1.80 -1.95 1.29
N LYS A 58 -2.69 -1.07 1.72
CA LYS A 58 -3.32 -1.10 3.04
C LYS A 58 -4.81 -1.36 2.85
N ILE A 59 -5.33 -2.35 3.57
CA ILE A 59 -6.75 -2.74 3.61
C ILE A 59 -7.22 -2.49 5.03
#